data_AF-A0A268FA02-F1
#
_entry.id   AF-A0A268FA02-F1
#
_cell.length_a   1.000
_cell.length_b   1.000
_cell.length_c   1.000
_cell.angle_alpha   90.00
_cell.angle_beta   90.00
_cell.angle_gamma   90.00
#
_symmetry.space_group_name_H-M   'P 1'
#
loop_
_entity.id
_entity.type
_entity.pdbx_description
1 polymer ?
#
loop_
_entity_poly.entity_id
_entity_poly.type
_entity_poly.pdbx_seq_one_letter_code
_entity_poly.pdbx_strand_id
1 'polypeptide(L)' 'MNIQLEMIEDKVEFFEGESLKAIEKKINEQVEVNKAILLSVHSVSHQVTLLENGRPYYTAVVHFKMKKQF' A
#
# COMPACT_ATOMS: atom_id res chain seq x y z
N MET A 1 3.23 23.79 -26.88
CA MET A 1 3.35 22.45 -26.26
C MET A 1 2.18 22.29 -25.31
N ASN A 2 1.30 21.30 -25.51
CA ASN A 2 0.33 20.89 -24.51
C ASN A 2 0.99 19.82 -23.64
N ILE A 3 1.29 20.15 -22.39
CA ILE A 3 1.65 19.14 -21.38
C ILE A 3 0.32 18.52 -20.93
N GLN A 4 0.09 17.26 -21.30
CA GLN A 4 -0.95 16.44 -20.68
C GLN A 4 -0.27 15.64 -19.57
N LEU A 5 -0.65 15.92 -18.33
CA LEU A 5 -0.29 15.11 -17.18
C LEU A 5 -1.33 14.00 -17.05
N GLU A 6 -0.94 12.76 -17.36
CA GLU A 6 -1.72 11.59 -16.99
C GLU A 6 -1.47 11.29 -15.50
N MET A 7 -2.52 11.43 -14.68
CA MET A 7 -2.44 11.12 -13.26
C MET A 7 -2.66 9.62 -13.05
N ILE A 8 -1.89 9.04 -12.12
CA ILE A 8 -2.14 7.68 -11.66
C ILE A 8 -3.42 7.70 -10.82
N GLU A 9 -4.43 6.94 -11.24
CA GLU A 9 -5.72 6.89 -10.54
C GLU A 9 -5.80 5.77 -9.52
N ASP A 10 -5.18 4.63 -9.82
CA ASP A 10 -5.22 3.42 -9.01
C ASP A 10 -3.81 2.81 -8.95
N LYS A 11 -3.40 2.38 -7.75
CA LYS A 11 -2.15 1.66 -7.50
C LYS A 11 -2.40 0.56 -6.48
N VAL A 12 -2.03 -0.67 -6.79
CA VAL A 12 -2.06 -1.79 -5.85
C VAL A 12 -0.64 -2.13 -5.45
N GLU A 13 -0.39 -2.28 -4.15
CA GLU A 13 0.93 -2.59 -3.63
C GLU A 13 0.85 -3.69 -2.56
N PHE A 14 1.82 -4.60 -2.61
CA PHE A 14 1.91 -5.75 -1.71
C PHE A 14 2.98 -5.51 -0.67
N PHE A 15 2.65 -5.79 0.59
CA PHE A 15 3.55 -5.66 1.73
C PHE A 15 3.64 -7.00 2.44
N GLU A 16 4.83 -7.33 2.92
CA GLU A 16 5.07 -8.55 3.67
C GLU A 16 6.15 -8.38 4.74
N GLY A 17 6.10 -9.23 5.76
CA GLY A 17 7.10 -9.21 6.82
C GLY A 17 6.82 -10.18 7.98
N GLU A 18 7.80 -10.28 8.85
CA GLU A 18 7.78 -11.20 10.00
C GLU A 18 6.91 -10.72 11.18
N SER A 19 6.34 -9.52 11.10
CA SER A 19 5.40 -9.00 12.10
C SER A 19 4.44 -7.96 11.51
N LEU A 20 3.28 -7.79 12.14
CA LEU A 20 2.33 -6.72 11.81
C LEU A 20 2.99 -5.33 11.86
N LYS A 21 3.82 -5.07 12.89
CA LYS A 21 4.53 -3.80 13.04
C LYS A 21 5.50 -3.54 11.88
N ALA A 22 6.15 -4.58 11.36
CA ALA A 22 7.06 -4.45 10.23
C ALA A 22 6.32 -4.06 8.95
N ILE A 23 5.17 -4.69 8.66
CA ILE A 23 4.38 -4.35 7.47
C ILE A 23 3.71 -2.98 7.62
N GLU A 24 3.22 -2.62 8.81
CA GLU A 24 2.62 -1.32 9.11
C GLU A 24 3.62 -0.17 8.85
N LYS A 25 4.89 -0.33 9.28
CA LYS A 25 5.94 0.66 9.00
C LYS A 25 6.14 0.87 7.50
N LYS A 26 6.24 -0.21 6.72
CA LYS A 26 6.40 -0.15 5.25
C LYS A 26 5.19 0.51 4.58
N ILE A 27 3.98 0.17 5.01
CA ILE A 27 2.75 0.78 4.49
C ILE A 27 2.74 2.28 4.76
N ASN A 28 3.07 2.71 5.98
CA ASN A 28 3.09 4.13 6.34
C ASN A 28 4.15 4.93 5.56
N GLU A 29 5.34 4.36 5.36
CA GLU A 29 6.37 4.96 4.50
C GLU A 29 5.84 5.17 3.07
N GLN A 30 5.15 4.18 2.52
CA GLN A 30 4.59 4.25 1.18
C GLN A 30 3.38 5.18 1.08
N VAL A 31 2.60 5.35 2.15
CA VAL A 31 1.54 6.35 2.25
C VAL A 31 2.11 7.75 2.07
N GLU A 32 3.24 8.07 2.72
CA GLU A 32 3.87 9.39 2.57
C GLU A 32 4.38 9.63 1.14
N VAL A 33 4.96 8.61 0.51
CA VAL A 33 5.37 8.69 -0.91
C VAL A 33 4.16 8.90 -1.83
N ASN A 34 3.07 8.15 -1.60
CA ASN A 34 1.88 8.20 -2.45
C ASN A 34 1.09 9.52 -2.32
N LYS A 35 1.19 10.22 -1.18
CA LYS A 35 0.64 11.58 -1.05
C LYS A 35 1.24 12.57 -2.06
N ALA A 36 2.53 12.43 -2.37
CA ALA A 36 3.22 13.30 -3.33
C ALA A 36 2.65 13.17 -4.76
N ILE A 37 1.98 12.06 -5.06
CA ILE A 37 1.33 11.77 -6.34
C ILE A 37 -0.20 11.73 -6.23
N LEU A 38 -0.76 12.43 -5.23
CA LEU A 38 -2.21 12.59 -5.01
C LEU A 38 -3.00 11.29 -4.77
N LEU A 39 -2.30 10.20 -4.44
CA LEU A 39 -2.93 8.95 -4.05
C LEU A 39 -3.18 8.91 -2.53
N SER A 40 -4.23 8.21 -2.14
CA SER A 40 -4.65 7.98 -0.76
C SER A 40 -5.05 6.52 -0.58
N VAL A 41 -5.03 6.00 0.66
CA VAL A 41 -5.45 4.62 0.92
C VAL A 41 -6.95 4.50 0.64
N HIS A 42 -7.31 3.61 -0.29
CA HIS A 42 -8.69 3.24 -0.56
C HIS A 42 -9.11 2.02 0.26
N SER A 43 -8.26 0.98 0.30
CA SER A 43 -8.51 -0.21 1.11
C SER A 43 -7.20 -0.93 1.48
N VAL A 44 -7.26 -1.70 2.56
CA VAL A 44 -6.16 -2.57 3.01
C VAL A 44 -6.75 -3.94 3.35
N SER A 45 -6.20 -5.00 2.76
CA SER A 45 -6.56 -6.40 3.07
C SER A 45 -5.36 -7.13 3.65
N HIS A 46 -5.53 -7.75 4.81
CA HIS A 46 -4.47 -8.49 5.50
C HIS A 46 -4.65 -10.00 5.35
N GLN A 47 -3.54 -10.72 5.24
CA GLN A 47 -3.51 -12.17 5.32
C GLN A 47 -2.29 -12.62 6.12
N VAL A 48 -2.47 -13.66 6.93
CA VAL A 48 -1.39 -14.31 7.67
C VAL A 48 -1.26 -15.74 7.14
N THR A 49 -0.03 -16.13 6.81
CA THR A 49 0.32 -17.51 6.48
C THR A 49 1.33 -18.03 7.49
N LEU A 50 1.47 -19.35 7.62
CA LEU A 50 2.52 -19.96 8.40
C LEU A 50 3.65 -20.37 7.47
N LEU A 51 4.89 -20.02 7.84
CA LEU A 51 6.08 -20.55 7.18
C LEU A 51 6.26 -22.03 7.54
N GLU A 52 7.17 -22.72 6.85
CA GLU A 52 7.47 -24.14 7.10
C GLU A 52 7.87 -24.44 8.54
N ASN A 53 8.47 -23.46 9.24
CA ASN A 53 8.86 -23.55 10.64
C ASN A 53 7.74 -23.19 11.64
N GLY A 54 6.51 -22.99 11.16
CA GLY A 54 5.34 -22.61 11.96
C GLY A 54 5.31 -21.15 12.39
N ARG A 55 6.26 -20.31 11.98
CA ARG A 55 6.22 -18.87 12.30
C ARG A 55 5.18 -18.15 11.43
N PRO A 56 4.41 -17.21 12.00
CA PRO A 56 3.49 -16.40 11.21
C PRO A 56 4.26 -15.46 10.28
N TYR A 57 3.77 -15.34 9.07
CA TYR A 57 4.22 -14.42 8.05
C TYR A 57 3.05 -13.54 7.62
N TYR A 58 3.24 -12.24 7.74
CA TYR A 58 2.18 -11.27 7.58
C TYR A 58 2.28 -10.65 6.19
N THR A 59 1.14 -10.56 5.52
CA THR A 59 1.02 -9.95 4.20
C THR A 59 -0.14 -8.98 4.18
N ALA A 60 -0.03 -7.94 3.35
CA ALA A 60 -1.12 -7.01 3.11
C ALA A 60 -1.12 -6.56 1.65
N VAL A 61 -2.32 -6.37 1.11
CA VAL A 61 -2.55 -5.70 -0.17
C VAL A 61 -3.15 -4.33 0.15
N VAL A 62 -2.48 -3.27 -0.30
CA VAL A 62 -2.98 -1.89 -0.18
C VAL A 62 -3.39 -1.39 -1.55
N HIS A 63 -4.65 -1.01 -1.67
CA HIS A 63 -5.16 -0.29 -2.83
C HIS A 63 -5.10 1.20 -2.52
N PHE A 64 -4.23 1.91 -3.21
CA PHE A 64 -4.17 3.35 -3.24
C PHE A 64 -4.99 3.89 -4.42
N LYS A 65 -5.74 4.96 -4.18
CA LYS A 65 -6.59 5.61 -5.17
C LYS A 65 -6.45 7.12 -5.12
N MET A 66 -6.57 7.76 -6.28
CA MET A 66 -6.56 9.22 -6.38
C MET A 66 -7.56 9.82 -5.39
N LYS A 67 -7.08 10.78 -4.60
CA LYS A 67 -7.89 11.46 -3.59
C LYS A 67 -9.02 12.20 -4.29
N LYS A 68 -10.26 11.75 -4.12
CA LYS A 68 -11.43 12.52 -4.57
C LYS A 68 -11.49 13.80 -3.72
N GLN A 69 -11.46 14.97 -4.37
CA GLN A 69 -11.82 16.22 -3.71
C GLN A 69 -13.33 16.21 -3.51
N PHE A 70 -13.79 16.36 -2.28
CA PHE A 70 -15.19 16.61 -1.94
C PHE A 70 -15.46 18.10 -1.98
#